data_AF-A0AAE6KRW5-F1
#
_entry.id   AF-A0AAE6KRW5-F1
#
_cell.length_a   1.000
_cell.length_b   1.000
_cell.length_c   1.000
_cell.angle_alpha   90.00
_cell.angle_beta   90.00
_cell.angle_gamma   90.00
#
_symmetry.space_group_name_H-M   'P 1'
#
loop_
_entity.id
_entity.type
_entity.pdbx_description
1 polymer ?
#
loop_
_entity_poly.entity_id
_entity_poly.type
_entity_poly.pdbx_seq_one_letter_code
_entity_poly.pdbx_strand_id
1 'polypeptide(L)'
;MPLIPRRPGSLVALLLMTVAVGPWASGCRRAVRPDLGQDRTVEAGVPVDLGSQREDATAVTWEFGDGSDAQTAPWVSHAFSRAGAYTVRALHEGEEVGRVQLTVVPRPVLRAVPSSARTVMWLPELRGHVDPLMDFYARLVGPENARRAVESSPLLPLLFADLENGTGSVVDPDEGFGFFLLPEFDGVVTLLGITEPEAALNAVAGELERAGHGVMPQPDGSVTVEPAPGGPPMLLFEDRGYLYLAVPEGLEEPDESEPQQAQVLAIPDAEVARQAVRSLTGPGISEDVLLTELRGKVANGSVYLFSGQHPGVAPDEDDAHPIRGFAASLAVKPEQLDLDGFLSSSTPLFQGALAPASALLKDAELGPIAAAQISVPPEELARLAFGAPGSERRERMVASWRREGLDVEALLKALRGDVVLRAYFDIPAFFRNFIRNKRPDIKGSIVVEAGLTASEPVRALVQKQLEDSVLRYTTQQEANGTLFRTRIREQPVELRIMPERASLQAGELLQGRPRGDVGAELRERFGGEAFSSGHVSVMVDLGRLRADLRAAEKVPGVPSMLLGATKALSGALLDRITPLDSGFLDFSPVEGGGRLKGRLSLRAAQEASR
;
A
#
# COMPACT_ATOMS: atom_id res chain seq x y z
N MET A 1 70.36 -7.57 66.78
CA MET A 1 71.40 -7.11 65.85
C MET A 1 70.94 -7.43 64.44
N PRO A 2 71.30 -6.65 63.40
CA PRO A 2 71.68 -5.23 63.33
C PRO A 2 70.61 -4.43 62.50
N LEU A 3 70.69 -3.14 62.14
CA LEU A 3 71.54 -1.98 62.50
C LEU A 3 70.67 -0.69 62.35
N ILE A 4 70.97 0.35 63.11
CA ILE A 4 70.57 1.77 62.91
C ILE A 4 71.87 2.50 62.48
N PRO A 5 71.90 3.43 61.49
CA PRO A 5 71.94 4.88 61.81
C PRO A 5 71.50 5.84 60.65
N ARG A 6 71.39 7.19 60.71
CA ARG A 6 71.75 8.28 61.65
C ARG A 6 70.67 9.41 61.64
N ARG A 7 70.51 10.17 62.74
CA ARG A 7 70.06 11.59 62.78
C ARG A 7 71.32 12.51 62.85
N PRO A 8 71.32 13.85 63.11
CA PRO A 8 70.26 14.87 63.20
C PRO A 8 70.59 16.23 62.51
N GLY A 9 69.68 17.22 62.65
CA GLY A 9 70.02 18.65 62.69
C GLY A 9 69.01 19.55 61.95
N SER A 10 68.67 20.75 62.42
CA SER A 10 68.81 21.36 63.76
C SER A 10 67.96 22.63 63.83
N LEU A 11 67.56 23.07 65.04
CA LEU A 11 67.12 24.45 65.40
C LEU A 11 65.93 25.04 64.59
N VAL A 12 64.75 25.28 65.17
CA VAL A 12 64.51 26.28 66.24
C VAL A 12 65.25 27.60 65.98
N ALA A 13 64.71 28.39 65.05
CA ALA A 13 65.02 29.80 64.92
C ALA A 13 63.75 30.59 64.55
N LEU A 14 63.51 31.66 65.32
CA LEU A 14 62.58 32.77 65.06
C LEU A 14 61.08 32.43 64.85
N LEU A 15 60.40 32.41 65.99
CA LEU A 15 59.21 33.25 66.18
C LEU A 15 59.49 34.70 65.72
N LEU A 16 58.46 35.43 65.26
CA LEU A 16 58.46 36.83 64.79
C LEU A 16 58.92 37.09 63.34
N MET A 17 57.97 37.00 62.41
CA MET A 17 57.81 38.01 61.35
C MET A 17 56.34 38.11 60.95
N THR A 18 55.62 39.08 61.53
CA THR A 18 54.33 39.54 61.00
C THR A 18 54.59 40.41 59.78
N VAL A 19 54.41 39.87 58.59
CA VAL A 19 54.32 40.65 57.35
C VAL A 19 52.98 40.36 56.69
N ALA A 20 52.27 41.42 56.31
CA ALA A 20 50.92 41.34 55.79
C ALA A 20 50.85 40.57 54.46
N VAL A 21 50.28 39.36 54.50
CA VAL A 21 49.59 38.81 53.33
C VAL A 21 48.17 39.34 53.42
N GLY A 22 47.90 40.43 52.70
CA GLY A 22 46.53 40.95 52.56
C GLY A 22 45.63 39.88 51.92
N PRO A 23 44.31 39.92 52.15
CA PRO A 23 43.39 39.01 51.50
C PRO A 23 43.30 39.38 50.01
N TRP A 24 44.24 38.87 49.23
CA TRP A 24 44.00 38.60 47.82
C TRP A 24 43.00 37.47 47.79
N ALA A 25 41.73 37.84 47.97
CA ALA A 25 40.62 37.07 47.44
C ALA A 25 40.88 36.96 45.95
N SER A 26 41.55 35.88 45.54
CA SER A 26 41.52 35.39 44.18
C SER A 26 40.06 35.11 43.90
N GLY A 27 39.36 36.13 43.39
CA GLY A 27 37.97 36.04 43.03
C GLY A 27 37.87 34.89 42.05
N CYS A 28 37.31 33.77 42.53
CA CYS A 28 37.04 32.62 41.69
C CYS A 28 35.99 33.09 40.70
N ARG A 29 36.43 33.61 39.54
CA ARG A 29 35.55 33.82 38.40
C ARG A 29 34.91 32.46 38.15
N ARG A 30 33.62 32.36 38.49
CA ARG A 30 32.84 31.13 38.35
C ARG A 30 32.86 30.83 36.87
N ALA A 31 33.66 29.84 36.46
CA ALA A 31 33.84 29.56 35.04
C ALA A 31 32.48 29.21 34.44
N VAL A 32 32.02 30.03 33.50
CA VAL A 32 30.75 29.81 32.81
C VAL A 32 30.87 28.49 32.06
N ARG A 33 30.03 27.53 32.43
CA ARG A 33 29.96 26.20 31.81
C ARG A 33 28.51 25.99 31.39
N PRO A 34 28.15 26.35 30.15
CA PRO A 34 26.83 26.08 29.63
C PRO A 34 26.63 24.57 29.45
N ASP A 35 25.39 24.11 29.59
CA ASP A 35 25.07 22.69 29.42
C ASP A 35 24.87 22.37 27.94
N LEU A 36 25.92 21.86 27.29
CA LEU A 36 25.89 21.46 25.88
C LEU A 36 25.43 20.00 25.69
N GLY A 37 25.37 19.22 26.78
CA GLY A 37 25.34 17.77 26.72
C GLY A 37 26.62 17.15 26.13
N GLN A 38 26.49 15.98 25.53
CA GLN A 38 27.57 15.28 24.80
C GLN A 38 27.29 15.27 23.30
N ASP A 39 28.32 14.95 22.51
CA ASP A 39 28.20 14.67 21.08
C ASP A 39 27.17 13.56 20.86
N ARG A 40 26.20 13.80 19.97
CA ARG A 40 25.03 12.93 19.82
C ARG A 40 24.40 13.01 18.43
N THR A 41 23.71 11.94 18.06
CA THR A 41 22.82 11.92 16.90
C THR A 41 21.44 12.45 17.29
N VAL A 42 20.86 13.29 16.44
CA VAL A 42 19.52 13.88 16.58
C VAL A 42 18.81 13.83 15.22
N GLU A 43 17.50 14.09 15.19
CA GLU A 43 16.71 14.05 13.96
C GLU A 43 16.42 15.45 13.43
N ALA A 44 16.32 15.60 12.11
CA ALA A 44 15.93 16.84 11.47
C ALA A 44 14.55 17.32 11.96
N GLY A 45 14.38 18.63 12.05
CA GLY A 45 13.15 19.28 12.53
C GLY A 45 12.83 19.11 14.03
N VAL A 46 13.47 18.16 14.74
CA VAL A 46 13.23 17.94 16.18
C VAL A 46 14.06 18.96 17.00
N PRO A 47 13.43 19.78 17.86
CA PRO A 47 14.17 20.73 18.69
C PRO A 47 15.15 20.07 19.64
N VAL A 48 16.38 20.59 19.66
CA VAL A 48 17.45 20.19 20.57
C VAL A 48 17.61 21.26 21.65
N ASP A 49 17.35 20.86 22.89
CA ASP A 49 17.59 21.71 24.05
C ASP A 49 19.09 21.84 24.35
N LEU A 50 19.50 23.08 24.59
CA LEU A 50 20.87 23.50 24.91
C LEU A 50 20.82 24.51 26.06
N GLY A 51 21.74 24.42 27.01
CA GLY A 51 21.76 25.25 28.20
C GLY A 51 20.87 24.73 29.32
N SER A 52 20.55 25.61 30.27
CA SER A 52 19.88 25.23 31.53
C SER A 52 18.77 26.21 31.88
N GLN A 53 17.54 25.71 32.04
CA GLN A 53 16.36 26.50 32.45
C GLN A 53 16.37 26.95 33.92
N ARG A 54 17.45 26.69 34.68
CA ARG A 54 17.61 27.15 36.07
C ARG A 54 17.73 28.68 36.13
N GLU A 55 17.11 29.29 37.13
CA GLU A 55 17.16 30.74 37.37
C GLU A 55 18.59 31.29 37.58
N ASP A 56 19.53 30.47 38.06
CA ASP A 56 20.95 30.86 38.26
C ASP A 56 21.86 30.58 37.05
N ALA A 57 21.30 30.11 35.92
CA ALA A 57 22.06 29.85 34.71
C ALA A 57 22.52 31.16 34.04
N THR A 58 23.79 31.21 33.65
CA THR A 58 24.38 32.38 32.98
C THR A 58 24.03 32.36 31.50
N ALA A 59 23.53 33.49 30.97
CA ALA A 59 23.30 33.63 29.54
C ALA A 59 24.62 33.56 28.75
N VAL A 60 24.56 32.84 27.63
CA VAL A 60 25.64 32.70 26.65
C VAL A 60 25.06 32.91 25.25
N THR A 61 25.90 33.28 24.29
CA THR A 61 25.55 33.33 22.87
C THR A 61 25.79 31.95 22.25
N TRP A 62 24.77 31.39 21.63
CA TRP A 62 24.78 30.10 20.96
C TRP A 62 24.94 30.30 19.45
N GLU A 63 25.99 29.74 18.87
CA GLU A 63 26.16 29.61 17.42
C GLU A 63 25.90 28.14 17.04
N PHE A 64 24.89 27.86 16.22
CA PHE A 64 24.47 26.49 15.94
C PHE A 64 25.28 25.80 14.83
N GLY A 65 25.90 26.59 13.95
CA GLY A 65 26.76 26.10 12.86
C GLY A 65 26.01 25.65 11.60
N ASP A 66 24.69 25.80 11.56
CA ASP A 66 23.81 25.50 10.42
C ASP A 66 23.52 26.72 9.51
N GLY A 67 23.94 27.91 9.93
CA GLY A 67 23.69 29.17 9.24
C GLY A 67 22.56 30.01 9.84
N SER A 68 21.86 29.51 10.86
CA SER A 68 20.86 30.28 11.60
C SER A 68 21.48 31.36 12.50
N ASP A 69 20.68 32.37 12.84
CA ASP A 69 21.10 33.49 13.69
C ASP A 69 21.48 33.03 15.11
N ALA A 70 22.57 33.61 15.63
CA ALA A 70 23.06 33.29 16.96
C ALA A 70 22.11 33.83 18.06
N GLN A 71 21.70 32.96 18.99
CA GLN A 71 20.76 33.30 20.05
C GLN A 71 21.47 33.54 21.38
N THR A 72 21.09 34.55 22.17
CA THR A 72 21.71 34.82 23.49
C THR A 72 20.73 34.58 24.63
N ALA A 73 20.88 33.45 25.32
CA ALA A 73 20.01 33.02 26.41
C ALA A 73 20.70 31.97 27.31
N PRO A 74 20.24 31.76 28.57
CA PRO A 74 20.74 30.69 29.43
C PRO A 74 20.31 29.28 28.98
N TRP A 75 19.23 29.20 28.21
CA TRP A 75 18.69 28.00 27.56
C TRP A 75 18.08 28.38 26.21
N VAL A 76 18.25 27.53 25.21
CA VAL A 76 17.64 27.62 23.88
C VAL A 76 17.13 26.24 23.45
N SER A 77 16.08 26.21 22.64
CA SER A 77 15.60 25.00 21.95
C SER A 77 15.72 25.24 20.46
N HIS A 78 16.57 24.48 19.77
CA HIS A 78 16.92 24.74 18.37
C HIS A 78 16.72 23.51 17.49
N ALA A 79 15.93 23.65 16.42
CA ALA A 79 15.68 22.59 15.45
C ALA A 79 16.55 22.78 14.21
N PHE A 80 17.29 21.74 13.81
CA PHE A 80 18.09 21.73 12.60
C PHE A 80 17.23 21.23 11.43
N SER A 81 17.03 22.03 10.38
CA SER A 81 16.11 21.69 9.28
C SER A 81 16.69 20.72 8.23
N ARG A 82 17.99 20.40 8.28
CA ARG A 82 18.67 19.53 7.32
C ARG A 82 19.56 18.52 8.02
N ALA A 83 19.73 17.35 7.40
CA ALA A 83 20.71 16.37 7.83
C ALA A 83 22.15 16.88 7.63
N GLY A 84 23.04 16.63 8.59
CA GLY A 84 24.39 17.17 8.56
C GLY A 84 25.15 17.01 9.89
N ALA A 85 26.44 17.39 9.88
CA ALA A 85 27.27 17.42 11.08
C ALA A 85 27.51 18.89 11.48
N TYR A 86 26.89 19.31 12.58
CA TYR A 86 26.90 20.68 13.06
C TYR A 86 27.75 20.82 14.31
N THR A 87 28.52 21.92 14.41
CA THR A 87 29.30 22.25 15.60
C THR A 87 28.63 23.41 16.32
N VAL A 88 27.90 23.10 17.38
CA VAL A 88 27.29 24.12 18.24
C VAL A 88 28.36 24.68 19.16
N ARG A 89 28.50 26.00 19.22
CA ARG A 89 29.44 26.73 20.07
C ARG A 89 28.67 27.61 21.05
N ALA A 90 29.15 27.69 22.28
CA ALA A 90 28.63 28.60 23.29
C ALA A 90 29.70 29.62 23.66
N LEU A 91 29.37 30.90 23.59
CA LEU A 91 30.27 32.03 23.79
C LEU A 91 29.81 32.89 24.97
N HIS A 92 30.74 33.35 25.79
CA HIS A 92 30.51 34.30 26.87
C HIS A 92 31.45 35.49 26.72
N GLU A 93 30.90 36.71 26.65
CA GLU A 93 31.65 37.94 26.35
C GLU A 93 32.49 37.86 25.04
N GLY A 94 32.08 37.01 24.09
CA GLY A 94 32.78 36.77 22.82
C GLY A 94 33.85 35.66 22.85
N GLU A 95 34.18 35.12 24.03
CA GLU A 95 35.10 33.99 24.19
C GLU A 95 34.34 32.66 24.20
N GLU A 96 34.85 31.63 23.53
CA GLU A 96 34.21 30.32 23.50
C GLU A 96 34.37 29.60 24.85
N VAL A 97 33.24 29.33 25.51
CA VAL A 97 33.18 28.62 26.80
C VAL A 97 32.80 27.14 26.66
N GLY A 98 32.42 26.70 25.47
CA GLY A 98 32.28 25.29 25.13
C GLY A 98 31.76 25.04 23.71
N ARG A 99 31.81 23.77 23.28
CA ARG A 99 31.25 23.30 22.00
C ARG A 99 30.74 21.86 22.13
N VAL A 100 29.87 21.45 21.20
CA VAL A 100 29.40 20.07 21.02
C VAL A 100 29.17 19.78 19.54
N GLN A 101 29.41 18.55 19.10
CA GLN A 101 29.13 18.10 17.75
C GLN A 101 27.81 17.32 17.68
N LEU A 102 26.86 17.82 16.90
CA LEU A 102 25.58 17.18 16.65
C LEU A 102 25.57 16.56 15.26
N THR A 103 25.18 15.30 15.16
CA THR A 103 24.94 14.63 13.88
C THR A 103 23.44 14.56 13.64
N VAL A 104 22.92 15.43 12.80
CA VAL A 104 21.50 15.46 12.42
C VAL A 104 21.30 14.45 11.28
N VAL A 105 20.32 13.56 11.42
CA VAL A 105 19.89 12.62 10.38
C VAL A 105 18.48 12.96 9.90
N PRO A 106 18.07 12.58 8.67
CA PRO A 106 16.70 12.76 8.21
C PRO A 106 15.73 12.08 9.18
N ARG A 107 14.59 12.72 9.48
CA ARG A 107 13.58 12.16 10.38
C ARG A 107 12.74 11.16 9.58
N PRO A 108 12.68 9.87 9.94
CA PRO A 108 11.90 8.90 9.17
C PRO A 108 10.40 9.20 9.20
N VAL A 109 9.68 9.04 8.09
CA VAL A 109 8.23 9.30 7.97
C VAL A 109 7.42 8.66 9.11
N LEU A 110 7.74 7.43 9.51
CA LEU A 110 7.05 6.72 10.60
C LEU A 110 7.24 7.36 12.00
N ARG A 111 8.20 8.28 12.17
CA ARG A 111 8.38 9.10 13.38
C ARG A 111 7.66 10.44 13.30
N ALA A 112 7.16 10.81 12.13
CA ALA A 112 6.26 11.95 11.90
C ALA A 112 4.78 11.56 11.99
N VAL A 113 4.46 10.26 11.94
CA VAL A 113 3.08 9.75 12.08
C VAL A 113 2.75 9.42 13.55
N PRO A 114 1.60 9.89 14.09
CA PRO A 114 1.15 9.55 15.45
C PRO A 114 0.98 8.05 15.67
N SER A 115 1.29 7.57 16.88
CA SER A 115 1.18 6.15 17.25
C SER A 115 -0.25 5.62 17.30
N SER A 116 -1.27 6.48 17.26
CA SER A 116 -2.68 6.09 17.16
C SER A 116 -3.12 5.77 15.72
N ALA A 117 -2.33 6.13 14.70
CA ALA A 117 -2.72 5.96 13.31
C ALA A 117 -2.99 4.48 12.96
N ARG A 118 -4.16 4.22 12.36
CA ARG A 118 -4.62 2.86 12.01
C ARG A 118 -3.98 2.35 10.74
N THR A 119 -3.90 3.22 9.75
CA THR A 119 -3.40 2.91 8.40
C THR A 119 -2.36 3.94 8.04
N VAL A 120 -1.24 3.50 7.48
CA VAL A 120 -0.15 4.37 7.02
C VAL A 120 0.36 3.84 5.68
N MET A 121 0.34 4.68 4.65
CA MET A 121 1.15 4.47 3.45
C MET A 121 2.34 5.41 3.52
N TRP A 122 3.54 4.92 3.25
CA TRP A 122 4.73 5.77 3.17
C TRP A 122 5.72 5.30 2.12
N LEU A 123 6.43 6.28 1.59
CA LEU A 123 7.63 6.14 0.77
C LEU A 123 8.79 6.68 1.61
N PRO A 124 9.79 5.86 1.99
CA PRO A 124 10.74 6.22 3.07
C PRO A 124 11.63 7.43 2.77
N GLU A 125 12.12 7.52 1.53
CA GLU A 125 12.99 8.58 1.02
C GLU A 125 12.55 8.92 -0.42
N LEU A 126 12.50 10.19 -0.78
CA LEU A 126 12.07 10.62 -2.12
C LEU A 126 13.11 10.28 -3.19
N ARG A 127 14.39 10.49 -2.86
CA ARG A 127 15.53 10.25 -3.73
C ARG A 127 15.54 8.82 -4.28
N GLY A 128 15.59 8.69 -5.61
CA GLY A 128 15.70 7.39 -6.29
C GLY A 128 14.41 6.54 -6.30
N HIS A 129 13.37 6.90 -5.55
CA HIS A 129 12.09 6.18 -5.55
C HIS A 129 11.00 6.89 -6.36
N VAL A 130 10.94 8.22 -6.35
CA VAL A 130 9.89 9.00 -7.04
C VAL A 130 9.96 8.82 -8.57
N ASP A 131 11.12 9.00 -9.20
CA ASP A 131 11.21 8.94 -10.67
C ASP A 131 10.82 7.56 -11.23
N PRO A 132 11.29 6.41 -10.69
CA PRO A 132 10.86 5.09 -11.19
C PRO A 132 9.37 4.80 -10.97
N LEU A 133 8.79 5.28 -9.86
CA LEU A 133 7.34 5.19 -9.61
C LEU A 133 6.55 5.97 -10.66
N MET A 134 6.98 7.19 -10.97
CA MET A 134 6.30 8.07 -11.91
C MET A 134 6.50 7.65 -13.36
N ASP A 135 7.68 7.17 -13.77
CA ASP A 135 7.86 6.55 -15.10
C ASP A 135 6.94 5.34 -15.26
N PHE A 136 6.93 4.42 -14.29
CA PHE A 136 6.06 3.24 -14.35
C PHE A 136 4.58 3.64 -14.42
N TYR A 137 4.14 4.59 -13.60
CA TYR A 137 2.75 5.07 -13.60
C TYR A 137 2.38 5.78 -14.91
N ALA A 138 3.22 6.71 -15.38
CA ALA A 138 3.02 7.41 -16.66
C ALA A 138 3.03 6.46 -17.85
N ARG A 139 3.88 5.42 -17.83
CA ARG A 139 3.87 4.34 -18.83
C ARG A 139 2.60 3.49 -18.75
N LEU A 140 2.02 3.27 -17.56
CA LEU A 140 0.82 2.47 -17.33
C LEU A 140 -0.48 3.21 -17.72
N VAL A 141 -0.69 4.44 -17.24
CA VAL A 141 -1.94 5.20 -17.47
C VAL A 141 -1.85 6.19 -18.64
N GLY A 142 -0.64 6.44 -19.16
CA GLY A 142 -0.34 7.47 -20.15
C GLY A 142 0.08 8.79 -19.49
N PRO A 143 1.05 9.53 -20.05
CA PRO A 143 1.66 10.70 -19.41
C PRO A 143 0.65 11.81 -19.11
N GLU A 144 -0.35 11.98 -19.97
CA GLU A 144 -1.39 13.01 -19.80
C GLU A 144 -2.43 12.66 -18.71
N ASN A 145 -2.58 11.38 -18.36
CA ASN A 145 -3.37 10.98 -17.19
C ASN A 145 -2.52 11.07 -15.91
N ALA A 146 -1.23 10.73 -15.98
CA ALA A 146 -0.31 10.87 -14.85
C ALA A 146 -0.11 12.35 -14.46
N ARG A 147 0.10 13.24 -15.44
CA ARG A 147 0.15 14.70 -15.23
C ARG A 147 -1.11 15.21 -14.53
N ARG A 148 -2.30 14.84 -15.02
CA ARG A 148 -3.57 15.23 -14.38
C ARG A 148 -3.74 14.66 -12.97
N ALA A 149 -3.24 13.45 -12.69
CA ALA A 149 -3.26 12.88 -11.34
C ALA A 149 -2.35 13.65 -10.36
N VAL A 150 -1.18 14.10 -10.82
CA VAL A 150 -0.28 14.99 -10.07
C VAL A 150 -0.94 16.34 -9.81
N GLU A 151 -1.50 16.96 -10.86
CA GLU A 151 -2.18 18.26 -10.77
C GLU A 151 -3.44 18.25 -9.90
N SER A 152 -4.10 17.09 -9.76
CA SER A 152 -5.23 16.90 -8.84
C SER A 152 -4.82 16.61 -7.39
N SER A 153 -3.52 16.48 -7.10
CA SER A 153 -3.01 16.21 -5.76
C SER A 153 -2.53 17.50 -5.09
N PRO A 154 -2.77 17.70 -3.78
CA PRO A 154 -2.41 18.95 -3.12
C PRO A 154 -0.91 19.09 -2.79
N LEU A 155 -0.18 18.00 -2.56
CA LEU A 155 1.23 18.04 -2.17
C LEU A 155 2.21 17.62 -3.29
N LEU A 156 1.76 16.82 -4.26
CA LEU A 156 2.63 16.35 -5.34
C LEU A 156 3.17 17.47 -6.26
N PRO A 157 2.40 18.54 -6.61
CA PRO A 157 2.95 19.64 -7.41
C PRO A 157 4.18 20.31 -6.78
N LEU A 158 4.20 20.50 -5.45
CA LEU A 158 5.38 21.01 -4.74
C LEU A 158 6.57 20.06 -4.88
N LEU A 159 6.35 18.75 -4.67
CA LEU A 159 7.38 17.73 -4.82
C LEU A 159 8.02 17.75 -6.21
N PHE A 160 7.21 17.77 -7.27
CA PHE A 160 7.74 17.78 -8.64
C PHE A 160 8.38 19.11 -9.02
N ALA A 161 7.85 20.24 -8.56
CA ALA A 161 8.42 21.56 -8.87
C ALA A 161 9.84 21.74 -8.28
N ASP A 162 10.10 21.36 -7.03
CA ASP A 162 11.44 21.52 -6.42
C ASP A 162 12.45 20.47 -6.94
N LEU A 163 11.98 19.28 -7.34
CA LEU A 163 12.81 18.28 -8.03
C LEU A 163 13.18 18.71 -9.46
N GLU A 164 12.23 19.22 -10.26
CA GLU A 164 12.48 19.68 -11.64
C GLU A 164 13.42 20.90 -11.68
N ASN A 165 13.34 21.80 -10.71
CA ASN A 165 14.25 22.94 -10.59
C ASN A 165 15.66 22.54 -10.10
N GLY A 166 15.85 21.29 -9.67
CA GLY A 166 17.16 20.74 -9.27
C GLY A 166 17.74 21.37 -8.00
N THR A 167 16.92 22.08 -7.24
CA THR A 167 17.33 22.85 -6.07
C THR A 167 17.28 22.04 -4.78
N GLY A 168 16.30 21.13 -4.63
CA GLY A 168 16.06 20.41 -3.37
C GLY A 168 15.98 21.38 -2.18
N SER A 169 15.40 22.54 -2.43
CA SER A 169 15.50 23.72 -1.58
C SER A 169 14.37 23.81 -0.59
N VAL A 170 13.19 23.29 -0.92
CA VAL A 170 11.98 23.37 -0.11
C VAL A 170 11.60 22.00 0.42
N VAL A 171 11.72 20.97 -0.41
CA VAL A 171 11.44 19.56 -0.08
C VAL A 171 12.75 18.86 0.26
N ASP A 172 12.82 18.09 1.36
CA ASP A 172 14.02 17.31 1.67
C ASP A 172 14.00 15.98 0.87
N PRO A 173 14.90 15.77 -0.10
CA PRO A 173 14.91 14.55 -0.90
C PRO A 173 15.33 13.30 -0.11
N ASP A 174 15.95 13.46 1.06
CA ASP A 174 16.39 12.38 1.96
C ASP A 174 15.35 12.04 3.04
N GLU A 175 14.28 12.85 3.13
CA GLU A 175 13.04 12.47 3.80
C GLU A 175 12.01 11.94 2.80
N GLY A 176 10.86 11.54 3.31
CA GLY A 176 9.83 10.81 2.57
C GLY A 176 8.48 11.51 2.47
N PHE A 177 7.55 10.82 1.82
CA PHE A 177 6.15 11.21 1.67
C PHE A 177 5.25 10.10 2.21
N GLY A 178 4.05 10.46 2.68
CA GLY A 178 3.05 9.46 3.03
C GLY A 178 1.65 10.00 3.25
N PHE A 179 0.77 9.11 3.70
CA PHE A 179 -0.50 9.46 4.31
C PHE A 179 -0.83 8.51 5.45
N PHE A 180 -1.68 8.96 6.37
CA PHE A 180 -2.21 8.14 7.44
C PHE A 180 -3.67 8.46 7.77
N LEU A 181 -4.34 7.49 8.38
CA LEU A 181 -5.71 7.59 8.88
C LEU A 181 -5.68 7.48 10.41
N LEU A 182 -6.37 8.39 11.12
CA LEU A 182 -6.49 8.37 12.58
C LEU A 182 -7.84 7.77 13.01
N PRO A 183 -7.92 7.13 14.19
CA PRO A 183 -9.20 6.71 14.76
C PRO A 183 -10.15 7.87 15.06
N GLU A 184 -9.61 9.03 15.42
CA GLU A 184 -10.35 10.20 15.93
C GLU A 184 -10.65 11.26 14.86
N PHE A 185 -10.19 11.09 13.63
CA PHE A 185 -10.38 12.03 12.52
C PHE A 185 -10.89 11.30 11.29
N ASP A 186 -12.08 11.68 10.85
CA ASP A 186 -12.77 11.12 9.69
C ASP A 186 -12.25 11.81 8.41
N GLY A 187 -11.18 11.25 7.84
CA GLY A 187 -10.44 11.83 6.74
C GLY A 187 -9.02 11.30 6.58
N VAL A 188 -8.26 11.93 5.69
CA VAL A 188 -6.87 11.55 5.35
C VAL A 188 -5.92 12.65 5.77
N VAL A 189 -4.83 12.29 6.45
CA VAL A 189 -3.71 13.20 6.70
C VAL A 189 -2.55 12.82 5.79
N THR A 190 -2.11 13.76 4.95
CA THR A 190 -0.93 13.60 4.08
C THR A 190 0.26 14.33 4.69
N LEU A 191 1.49 13.83 4.48
CA LEU A 191 2.72 14.47 4.96
C LEU A 191 3.88 14.38 3.96
N LEU A 192 4.72 15.42 3.93
CA LEU A 192 5.90 15.56 3.07
C LEU A 192 7.06 16.19 3.87
N GLY A 193 8.26 15.59 3.82
CA GLY A 193 9.46 16.13 4.45
C GLY A 193 9.97 17.39 3.73
N ILE A 194 10.36 18.42 4.49
CA ILE A 194 10.67 19.77 3.99
C ILE A 194 11.85 20.40 4.74
N THR A 195 12.61 21.25 4.04
CA THR A 195 13.73 22.01 4.66
C THR A 195 13.43 23.49 4.87
N GLU A 196 12.40 24.05 4.22
CA GLU A 196 12.02 25.48 4.30
C GLU A 196 10.50 25.63 4.56
N PRO A 197 10.05 25.64 5.83
CA PRO A 197 8.64 25.67 6.22
C PRO A 197 7.79 26.76 5.55
N GLU A 198 8.24 28.02 5.58
CA GLU A 198 7.49 29.13 5.01
C GLU A 198 7.36 29.02 3.49
N ALA A 199 8.42 28.56 2.80
CA ALA A 199 8.38 28.37 1.35
C ALA A 199 7.43 27.23 0.97
N ALA A 200 7.43 26.13 1.72
CA ALA A 200 6.56 24.97 1.49
C ALA A 200 5.08 25.31 1.71
N LEU A 201 4.76 25.99 2.82
CA LEU A 201 3.41 26.47 3.13
C LEU A 201 2.89 27.41 2.05
N ASN A 202 3.66 28.43 1.67
CA ASN A 202 3.27 29.40 0.64
C ASN A 202 3.09 28.75 -0.75
N ALA A 203 3.94 27.78 -1.11
CA ALA A 203 3.83 27.06 -2.37
C ALA A 203 2.54 26.25 -2.47
N VAL A 204 2.23 25.43 -1.45
CA VAL A 204 0.99 24.61 -1.43
C VAL A 204 -0.25 25.49 -1.30
N ALA A 205 -0.23 26.52 -0.46
CA ALA A 205 -1.31 27.51 -0.39
C ALA A 205 -1.61 28.12 -1.78
N GLY A 206 -0.57 28.56 -2.50
CA GLY A 206 -0.70 29.13 -3.84
C GLY A 206 -1.10 28.13 -4.93
N GLU A 207 -0.83 26.82 -4.78
CA GLU A 207 -1.42 25.77 -5.64
C GLU A 207 -2.92 25.62 -5.37
N LEU A 208 -3.32 25.56 -4.10
CA LEU A 208 -4.72 25.39 -3.69
C LEU A 208 -5.59 26.59 -4.11
N GLU A 209 -5.09 27.82 -4.00
CA GLU A 209 -5.76 29.01 -4.56
C GLU A 209 -5.95 28.91 -6.08
N ARG A 210 -4.94 28.42 -6.81
CA ARG A 210 -5.01 28.22 -8.28
C ARG A 210 -5.95 27.10 -8.69
N ALA A 211 -6.14 26.08 -7.84
CA ALA A 211 -7.17 25.07 -7.98
C ALA A 211 -8.59 25.60 -7.67
N GLY A 212 -8.70 26.83 -7.15
CA GLY A 212 -9.96 27.51 -6.87
C GLY A 212 -10.45 27.36 -5.43
N HIS A 213 -9.62 26.88 -4.51
CA HIS A 213 -9.95 26.79 -3.09
C HIS A 213 -9.79 28.15 -2.38
N GLY A 214 -10.62 28.39 -1.36
CA GLY A 214 -10.45 29.53 -0.48
C GLY A 214 -9.31 29.26 0.50
N VAL A 215 -8.34 30.16 0.62
CA VAL A 215 -7.15 29.94 1.46
C VAL A 215 -7.03 31.06 2.49
N MET A 216 -6.91 30.68 3.76
CA MET A 216 -6.93 31.61 4.89
C MET A 216 -5.79 31.28 5.88
N PRO A 217 -4.66 32.02 5.82
CA PRO A 217 -3.58 31.93 6.80
C PRO A 217 -4.07 32.30 8.21
N GLN A 218 -3.60 31.54 9.20
CA GLN A 218 -3.92 31.69 10.62
C GLN A 218 -2.77 32.35 11.40
N PRO A 219 -3.04 33.04 12.52
CA PRO A 219 -2.00 33.65 13.37
C PRO A 219 -1.00 32.67 14.00
N ASP A 220 -1.29 31.37 13.96
CA ASP A 220 -0.46 30.29 14.53
C ASP A 220 0.40 29.55 13.49
N GLY A 221 0.53 30.12 12.29
CA GLY A 221 1.34 29.61 11.19
C GLY A 221 0.66 28.53 10.33
N SER A 222 -0.54 28.06 10.69
CA SER A 222 -1.32 27.16 9.84
C SER A 222 -2.11 27.91 8.77
N VAL A 223 -2.68 27.16 7.82
CA VAL A 223 -3.52 27.68 6.75
C VAL A 223 -4.79 26.83 6.67
N THR A 224 -5.94 27.46 6.90
CA THR A 224 -7.25 26.84 6.70
C THR A 224 -7.63 26.95 5.23
N VAL A 225 -8.15 25.88 4.64
CA VAL A 225 -8.48 25.83 3.22
C VAL A 225 -9.93 25.37 3.02
N GLU A 226 -10.75 26.23 2.43
CA GLU A 226 -12.14 25.95 2.05
C GLU A 226 -12.16 25.27 0.67
N PRO A 227 -12.56 23.99 0.56
CA PRO A 227 -12.55 23.28 -0.71
C PRO A 227 -13.64 23.80 -1.67
N ALA A 228 -13.40 23.64 -2.98
CA ALA A 228 -14.32 23.97 -4.04
C ALA A 228 -14.77 22.66 -4.72
N PRO A 229 -16.07 22.40 -4.94
CA PRO A 229 -17.22 23.32 -4.88
C PRO A 229 -17.96 23.36 -3.52
N GLY A 230 -17.24 23.35 -2.40
CA GLY A 230 -17.78 23.24 -1.05
C GLY A 230 -17.41 21.90 -0.40
N GLY A 231 -17.38 21.87 0.93
CA GLY A 231 -16.99 20.71 1.73
C GLY A 231 -16.44 21.13 3.09
N PRO A 232 -16.06 20.16 3.94
CA PRO A 232 -15.40 20.43 5.22
C PRO A 232 -14.03 21.11 5.02
N PRO A 233 -13.65 22.08 5.87
CA PRO A 233 -12.41 22.81 5.71
C PRO A 233 -11.18 21.92 5.96
N MET A 234 -10.20 21.98 5.07
CA MET A 234 -8.91 21.32 5.21
C MET A 234 -7.95 22.18 6.04
N LEU A 235 -6.93 21.56 6.64
CA LEU A 235 -5.92 22.26 7.43
C LEU A 235 -4.50 21.88 6.98
N LEU A 236 -3.76 22.89 6.52
CA LEU A 236 -2.35 22.80 6.14
C LEU A 236 -1.48 23.39 7.26
N PHE A 237 -0.45 22.67 7.71
CA PHE A 237 0.43 23.10 8.81
C PHE A 237 1.79 22.41 8.76
N GLU A 238 2.79 22.99 9.44
CA GLU A 238 4.09 22.35 9.67
C GLU A 238 4.18 21.79 11.11
N ASP A 239 4.90 20.67 11.26
CA ASP A 239 5.42 20.20 12.55
C ASP A 239 6.75 19.43 12.38
N ARG A 240 7.82 20.01 12.92
CA ARG A 240 9.14 19.38 13.09
C ARG A 240 9.69 18.77 11.79
N GLY A 241 9.82 19.61 10.75
CA GLY A 241 10.42 19.26 9.46
C GLY A 241 9.45 18.67 8.43
N TYR A 242 8.16 18.54 8.77
CA TYR A 242 7.15 17.97 7.87
C TYR A 242 6.01 18.95 7.60
N LEU A 243 5.63 19.08 6.33
CA LEU A 243 4.39 19.74 5.91
C LEU A 243 3.26 18.70 5.94
N TYR A 244 2.17 19.00 6.65
CA TYR A 244 0.98 18.17 6.75
C TYR A 244 -0.21 18.86 6.13
N LEU A 245 -1.05 18.09 5.44
CA LEU A 245 -2.39 18.52 5.03
C LEU A 245 -3.40 17.48 5.50
N ALA A 246 -4.28 17.89 6.43
CA ALA A 246 -5.43 17.13 6.88
C ALA A 246 -6.64 17.47 6.00
N VAL A 247 -7.17 16.45 5.30
CA VAL A 247 -8.32 16.53 4.40
C VAL A 247 -9.44 15.71 5.02
N PRO A 248 -10.50 16.34 5.57
CA PRO A 248 -11.65 15.63 6.10
C PRO A 248 -12.41 14.89 4.99
N GLU A 249 -13.08 13.79 5.32
CA GLU A 249 -13.97 13.11 4.39
C GLU A 249 -15.22 13.99 4.12
N GLY A 250 -15.65 14.03 2.85
CA GLY A 250 -16.80 14.83 2.45
C GLY A 250 -18.10 14.27 3.01
N LEU A 251 -19.05 15.15 3.36
CA LEU A 251 -20.40 14.71 3.69
C LEU A 251 -21.05 14.12 2.44
N GLU A 252 -21.50 12.85 2.51
CA GLU A 252 -22.31 12.26 1.44
C GLU A 252 -23.58 13.10 1.23
N GLU A 253 -23.95 13.35 -0.04
CA GLU A 253 -25.27 13.94 -0.34
C GLU A 253 -26.35 12.95 0.12
N PRO A 254 -27.29 13.34 1.00
CA PRO A 254 -28.29 12.43 1.52
C PRO A 254 -29.23 11.97 0.40
N ASP A 255 -29.38 10.65 0.26
CA ASP A 255 -30.29 10.05 -0.72
C ASP A 255 -31.71 10.58 -0.52
N GLU A 256 -32.31 11.16 -1.56
CA GLU A 256 -33.63 11.82 -1.52
C GLU A 256 -34.78 10.89 -1.09
N SER A 257 -34.52 9.58 -0.98
CA SER A 257 -35.49 8.55 -0.66
C SER A 257 -35.65 8.23 0.84
N GLU A 258 -34.76 8.68 1.73
CA GLU A 258 -34.87 8.43 3.18
C GLU A 258 -35.48 9.61 3.98
N PRO A 259 -36.37 9.36 4.95
CA PRO A 259 -36.96 10.41 5.77
C PRO A 259 -35.91 10.98 6.73
N GLN A 260 -35.46 12.20 6.44
CA GLN A 260 -34.47 12.95 7.23
C GLN A 260 -34.87 13.09 8.71
N GLN A 261 -34.41 12.16 9.54
CA GLN A 261 -34.03 12.50 10.90
C GLN A 261 -32.73 13.27 10.80
N ALA A 262 -32.74 14.54 11.22
CA ALA A 262 -31.56 15.39 11.26
C ALA A 262 -30.57 14.87 12.31
N GLN A 263 -29.83 13.82 11.97
CA GLN A 263 -28.52 13.58 12.57
C GLN A 263 -27.68 14.79 12.17
N VAL A 264 -27.27 15.58 13.17
CA VAL A 264 -26.26 16.61 12.98
C VAL A 264 -24.95 15.87 12.73
N LEU A 265 -24.67 15.56 11.47
CA LEU A 265 -23.38 15.06 11.03
C LEU A 265 -22.35 16.11 11.44
N ALA A 266 -21.51 15.75 12.42
CA ALA A 266 -20.44 16.61 12.87
C ALA A 266 -19.46 16.77 11.70
N ILE A 267 -19.26 18.00 11.23
CA ILE A 267 -18.21 18.32 10.27
C ILE A 267 -16.88 17.88 10.89
N PRO A 268 -16.10 16.97 10.26
CA PRO A 268 -14.91 16.45 10.91
C PRO A 268 -13.87 17.57 11.05
N ASP A 269 -13.38 17.77 12.27
CA ASP A 269 -12.48 18.86 12.61
C ASP A 269 -11.02 18.49 12.32
N ALA A 270 -10.43 19.12 11.30
CA ALA A 270 -9.03 18.92 10.92
C ALA A 270 -8.03 19.35 12.02
N GLU A 271 -8.44 20.14 13.01
CA GLU A 271 -7.60 20.47 14.17
C GLU A 271 -7.31 19.22 15.04
N VAL A 272 -8.19 18.21 15.04
CA VAL A 272 -7.94 16.93 15.74
C VAL A 272 -6.69 16.24 15.19
N ALA A 273 -6.53 16.23 13.87
CA ALA A 273 -5.34 15.70 13.22
C ALA A 273 -4.07 16.48 13.59
N ARG A 274 -4.15 17.83 13.63
CA ARG A 274 -3.02 18.68 14.04
C ARG A 274 -2.64 18.47 15.50
N GLN A 275 -3.61 18.32 16.40
CA GLN A 275 -3.37 18.02 17.82
C GLN A 275 -2.71 16.65 18.00
N ALA A 276 -3.12 15.63 17.24
CA ALA A 276 -2.48 14.31 17.26
C ALA A 276 -1.01 14.37 16.80
N VAL A 277 -0.69 15.18 15.79
CA VAL A 277 0.70 15.38 15.33
C VAL A 277 1.52 16.18 16.34
N ARG A 278 1.03 17.34 16.82
CA ARG A 278 1.78 18.20 17.76
C ARG A 278 2.05 17.51 19.11
N SER A 279 1.11 16.69 19.59
CA SER A 279 1.25 15.89 20.82
C SER A 279 2.19 14.68 20.69
N LEU A 280 2.69 14.36 19.50
CA LEU A 280 3.68 13.31 19.28
C LEU A 280 4.92 13.57 20.13
N THR A 281 5.25 12.62 20.99
CA THR A 281 6.49 12.57 21.77
C THR A 281 7.16 11.21 21.54
N GLY A 282 8.46 11.21 21.25
CA GLY A 282 9.22 9.97 21.02
C GLY A 282 9.16 9.42 19.57
N PRO A 283 8.85 8.12 19.37
CA PRO A 283 9.09 7.43 18.09
C PRO A 283 7.91 7.43 17.10
N GLY A 284 6.75 8.02 17.45
CA GLY A 284 5.55 7.92 16.60
C GLY A 284 5.10 6.47 16.41
N ILE A 285 4.53 6.13 15.25
CA ILE A 285 4.15 4.75 14.91
C ILE A 285 5.36 3.84 14.62
N SER A 286 6.58 4.36 14.48
CA SER A 286 7.74 3.57 14.05
C SER A 286 8.12 2.41 14.98
N GLU A 287 7.76 2.50 16.27
CA GLU A 287 7.95 1.45 17.29
C GLU A 287 6.66 0.64 17.57
N ASP A 288 5.59 0.78 16.76
CA ASP A 288 4.42 -0.08 16.91
C ASP A 288 4.80 -1.57 16.76
N VAL A 289 4.28 -2.39 17.68
CA VAL A 289 4.65 -3.79 17.83
C VAL A 289 4.19 -4.61 16.62
N LEU A 290 2.98 -4.34 16.11
CA LEU A 290 2.45 -5.05 14.95
C LEU A 290 3.16 -4.59 13.67
N LEU A 291 3.35 -3.29 13.46
CA LEU A 291 4.11 -2.74 12.34
C LEU A 291 5.51 -3.36 12.29
N THR A 292 6.21 -3.43 13.43
CA THR A 292 7.54 -4.03 13.53
C THR A 292 7.52 -5.53 13.19
N GLU A 293 6.52 -6.27 13.70
CA GLU A 293 6.31 -7.68 13.37
C GLU A 293 6.06 -7.91 11.86
N LEU A 294 5.21 -7.08 11.23
CA LEU A 294 4.79 -7.27 9.84
C LEU A 294 5.82 -6.75 8.83
N ARG A 295 6.56 -5.68 9.15
CA ARG A 295 7.68 -5.20 8.34
C ARG A 295 8.75 -6.27 8.15
N GLY A 296 8.97 -7.13 9.15
CA GLY A 296 9.87 -8.28 9.04
C GLY A 296 9.38 -9.44 8.15
N LYS A 297 8.11 -9.42 7.70
CA LYS A 297 7.48 -10.48 6.89
C LYS A 297 7.31 -10.12 5.41
N VAL A 298 7.42 -8.84 5.06
CA VAL A 298 7.31 -8.33 3.68
C VAL A 298 8.68 -8.04 3.08
N ALA A 299 8.80 -8.10 1.76
CA ALA A 299 10.00 -7.68 1.05
C ALA A 299 10.26 -6.16 1.18
N ASN A 300 11.47 -5.74 0.80
CA ASN A 300 11.77 -4.32 0.60
C ASN A 300 11.15 -3.82 -0.71
N GLY A 301 10.61 -2.61 -0.70
CA GLY A 301 10.07 -1.90 -1.86
C GLY A 301 10.27 -0.38 -1.77
N SER A 302 9.70 0.35 -2.73
CA SER A 302 9.70 1.81 -2.80
C SER A 302 8.57 2.45 -1.99
N VAL A 303 7.41 1.78 -1.93
CA VAL A 303 6.23 2.22 -1.18
C VAL A 303 5.81 1.10 -0.26
N TYR A 304 5.40 1.45 0.95
CA TYR A 304 4.89 0.52 1.96
C TYR A 304 3.49 0.93 2.39
N LEU A 305 2.69 -0.05 2.78
CA LEU A 305 1.38 0.13 3.38
C LEU A 305 1.32 -0.70 4.65
N PHE A 306 0.78 -0.14 5.72
CA PHE A 306 0.42 -0.82 6.96
C PHE A 306 -1.01 -0.48 7.33
N SER A 307 -1.74 -1.45 7.89
CA SER A 307 -3.03 -1.22 8.54
C SER A 307 -3.19 -2.18 9.73
N GLY A 308 -3.42 -1.64 10.93
CA GLY A 308 -3.60 -2.40 12.17
C GLY A 308 -5.00 -2.26 12.75
N GLN A 309 -5.47 -3.29 13.47
CA GLN A 309 -6.68 -3.17 14.28
C GLN A 309 -6.40 -2.44 15.61
N HIS A 310 -7.46 -1.84 16.17
CA HIS A 310 -7.38 -0.99 17.37
C HIS A 310 -7.04 -1.80 18.63
N PRO A 311 -6.08 -1.38 19.47
CA PRO A 311 -5.90 -1.94 20.81
C PRO A 311 -7.05 -1.46 21.71
N GLY A 312 -8.03 -2.33 21.99
CA GLY A 312 -9.05 -2.05 23.01
C GLY A 312 -10.52 -2.18 22.60
N VAL A 313 -10.81 -2.44 21.31
CA VAL A 313 -12.13 -3.03 20.99
C VAL A 313 -12.07 -4.48 21.47
N ALA A 314 -12.66 -4.74 22.64
CA ALA A 314 -12.97 -6.11 23.02
C ALA A 314 -13.88 -6.67 21.92
N PRO A 315 -13.55 -7.83 21.31
CA PRO A 315 -14.47 -8.44 20.38
C PRO A 315 -15.77 -8.75 21.14
N ASP A 316 -16.92 -8.50 20.52
CA ASP A 316 -18.15 -9.14 20.95
C ASP A 316 -17.90 -10.66 21.02
N GLU A 317 -18.46 -11.36 22.02
CA GLU A 317 -18.08 -12.75 22.31
C GLU A 317 -18.33 -13.72 21.13
N ASP A 318 -19.15 -13.31 20.16
CA ASP A 318 -19.44 -14.01 18.90
C ASP A 318 -18.62 -13.52 17.66
N ASP A 319 -17.96 -12.36 17.71
CA ASP A 319 -17.35 -11.67 16.55
C ASP A 319 -15.86 -11.30 16.76
N ALA A 320 -15.08 -12.25 17.29
CA ALA A 320 -13.63 -12.15 17.39
C ALA A 320 -12.95 -12.13 16.00
N HIS A 321 -12.84 -10.94 15.40
CA HIS A 321 -12.14 -10.73 14.15
C HIS A 321 -10.72 -11.32 14.20
N PRO A 322 -10.41 -12.35 13.38
CA PRO A 322 -9.15 -13.05 13.50
C PRO A 322 -7.99 -12.25 12.89
N ILE A 323 -8.25 -11.19 12.13
CA ILE A 323 -7.23 -10.40 11.44
C ILE A 323 -6.68 -9.33 12.39
N ARG A 324 -5.38 -9.40 12.70
CA ARG A 324 -4.67 -8.40 13.51
C ARG A 324 -4.32 -7.15 12.72
N GLY A 325 -4.02 -7.32 11.43
CA GLY A 325 -3.63 -6.25 10.51
C GLY A 325 -2.90 -6.77 9.28
N PHE A 326 -2.45 -5.86 8.44
CA PHE A 326 -1.83 -6.11 7.14
C PHE A 326 -0.61 -5.20 6.95
N ALA A 327 0.42 -5.72 6.29
CA ALA A 327 1.47 -4.89 5.69
C ALA A 327 1.74 -5.31 4.25
N ALA A 328 2.17 -4.37 3.41
CA ALA A 328 2.62 -4.63 2.05
C ALA A 328 3.77 -3.70 1.63
N SER A 329 4.49 -4.15 0.62
CA SER A 329 5.52 -3.39 -0.09
C SER A 329 5.23 -3.43 -1.60
N LEU A 330 5.57 -2.34 -2.29
CA LEU A 330 5.58 -2.24 -3.75
C LEU A 330 7.01 -1.96 -4.21
N ALA A 331 7.63 -2.94 -4.88
CA ALA A 331 8.95 -2.78 -5.49
C ALA A 331 8.78 -2.44 -6.97
N VAL A 332 9.34 -1.31 -7.40
CA VAL A 332 9.21 -0.82 -8.78
C VAL A 332 10.52 -0.94 -9.53
N LYS A 333 10.42 -1.48 -10.74
CA LYS A 333 11.46 -1.61 -11.76
C LYS A 333 10.89 -0.97 -13.04
N PRO A 334 11.72 -0.60 -14.04
CA PRO A 334 11.26 0.14 -15.21
C PRO A 334 10.02 -0.46 -15.92
N GLU A 335 9.90 -1.78 -15.95
CA GLU A 335 8.83 -2.47 -16.69
C GLU A 335 7.98 -3.39 -15.80
N GLN A 336 8.22 -3.38 -14.48
CA GLN A 336 7.66 -4.35 -13.55
C GLN A 336 7.43 -3.73 -12.17
N LEU A 337 6.20 -3.88 -11.66
CA LEU A 337 5.84 -3.56 -10.28
C LEU A 337 5.49 -4.87 -9.58
N ASP A 338 6.26 -5.23 -8.56
CA ASP A 338 6.04 -6.40 -7.70
C ASP A 338 5.38 -5.96 -6.39
N LEU A 339 4.33 -6.66 -5.99
CA LEU A 339 3.63 -6.53 -4.70
C LEU A 339 3.99 -7.73 -3.82
N ASP A 340 4.41 -7.48 -2.59
CA ASP A 340 4.55 -8.51 -1.55
C ASP A 340 3.96 -8.01 -0.23
N GLY A 341 2.97 -8.74 0.29
CA GLY A 341 2.23 -8.38 1.49
C GLY A 341 1.90 -9.56 2.40
N PHE A 342 1.64 -9.25 3.66
CA PHE A 342 1.33 -10.22 4.71
C PHE A 342 0.11 -9.73 5.52
N LEU A 343 -0.95 -10.53 5.50
CA LEU A 343 -2.12 -10.39 6.35
C LEU A 343 -1.89 -11.23 7.61
N SER A 344 -1.82 -10.59 8.78
CA SER A 344 -1.59 -11.26 10.06
C SER A 344 -2.89 -11.64 10.74
N SER A 345 -2.91 -12.85 11.30
CA SER A 345 -4.09 -13.40 11.95
C SER A 345 -3.76 -14.16 13.22
N SER A 346 -4.64 -14.05 14.23
CA SER A 346 -4.56 -14.80 15.50
C SER A 346 -4.97 -16.27 15.33
N THR A 347 -5.72 -16.60 14.29
CA THR A 347 -6.11 -17.97 13.93
C THR A 347 -5.70 -18.30 12.49
N PRO A 348 -5.54 -19.58 12.10
CA PRO A 348 -5.33 -19.93 10.70
C PRO A 348 -6.50 -19.46 9.82
N LEU A 349 -6.23 -18.67 8.77
CA LEU A 349 -7.26 -18.08 7.91
C LEU A 349 -8.10 -19.14 7.18
N PHE A 350 -7.44 -20.20 6.69
CA PHE A 350 -8.06 -21.45 6.28
C PHE A 350 -7.01 -22.55 6.19
N GLN A 351 -7.43 -23.81 6.24
CA GLN A 351 -6.54 -24.97 6.20
C GLN A 351 -6.07 -25.26 4.76
N GLY A 352 -5.19 -24.43 4.21
CA GLY A 352 -4.65 -24.57 2.84
C GLY A 352 -4.04 -25.94 2.55
N ALA A 353 -3.42 -26.59 3.54
CA ALA A 353 -2.89 -27.95 3.43
C ALA A 353 -3.96 -29.05 3.23
N LEU A 354 -5.23 -28.76 3.53
CA LEU A 354 -6.38 -29.63 3.24
C LEU A 354 -7.15 -29.21 1.98
N ALA A 355 -6.71 -28.17 1.28
CA ALA A 355 -7.29 -27.81 0.00
C ALA A 355 -7.03 -28.93 -1.04
N PRO A 356 -7.89 -29.08 -2.06
CA PRO A 356 -7.64 -30.05 -3.13
C PRO A 356 -6.56 -29.54 -4.08
N ALA A 357 -5.66 -30.43 -4.50
CA ALA A 357 -4.78 -30.16 -5.64
C ALA A 357 -5.64 -30.12 -6.92
N SER A 358 -5.73 -28.96 -7.57
CA SER A 358 -6.69 -28.82 -8.68
C SER A 358 -6.29 -29.68 -9.87
N ALA A 359 -7.10 -30.71 -10.13
CA ALA A 359 -7.01 -31.52 -11.34
C ALA A 359 -7.62 -30.82 -12.57
N LEU A 360 -8.29 -29.67 -12.37
CA LEU A 360 -8.95 -28.92 -13.45
C LEU A 360 -7.94 -28.26 -14.39
N LEU A 361 -6.77 -27.86 -13.88
CA LEU A 361 -5.69 -27.27 -14.68
C LEU A 361 -4.72 -28.29 -15.32
N LYS A 362 -4.72 -29.56 -14.90
CA LYS A 362 -3.73 -30.58 -15.35
C LYS A 362 -3.97 -31.11 -16.77
N ASP A 363 -5.22 -31.14 -17.20
CA ASP A 363 -5.63 -31.47 -18.56
C ASP A 363 -6.71 -30.46 -18.96
N ALA A 364 -6.23 -29.35 -19.51
CA ALA A 364 -6.98 -28.16 -19.86
C ALA A 364 -6.44 -27.58 -21.18
N GLU A 365 -7.29 -26.84 -21.90
CA GLU A 365 -6.89 -26.12 -23.11
C GLU A 365 -5.77 -25.12 -22.79
N LEU A 366 -4.64 -25.23 -23.49
CA LEU A 366 -3.45 -24.41 -23.24
C LEU A 366 -3.64 -22.96 -23.69
N GLY A 367 -2.84 -22.04 -23.13
CA GLY A 367 -2.84 -20.62 -23.48
C GLY A 367 -4.16 -19.85 -23.20
N PRO A 368 -4.74 -19.91 -22.00
CA PRO A 368 -5.74 -18.93 -21.58
C PRO A 368 -5.13 -17.52 -21.54
N ILE A 369 -5.91 -16.49 -21.89
CA ILE A 369 -5.50 -15.08 -21.79
C ILE A 369 -5.86 -14.44 -20.45
N ALA A 370 -6.72 -15.10 -19.67
CA ALA A 370 -6.94 -14.84 -18.27
C ALA A 370 -7.33 -16.14 -17.56
N ALA A 371 -6.91 -16.30 -16.32
CA ALA A 371 -7.32 -17.43 -15.48
C ALA A 371 -7.53 -16.96 -14.04
N ALA A 372 -8.49 -17.57 -13.35
CA ALA A 372 -8.66 -17.43 -11.91
C ALA A 372 -8.86 -18.82 -11.29
N GLN A 373 -8.29 -19.04 -10.12
CA GLN A 373 -8.45 -20.25 -9.33
C GLN A 373 -8.78 -19.89 -7.90
N ILE A 374 -9.73 -20.62 -7.32
CA ILE A 374 -9.94 -20.71 -5.88
C ILE A 374 -9.69 -22.18 -5.53
N SER A 375 -8.71 -22.46 -4.67
CA SER A 375 -8.46 -23.79 -4.12
C SER A 375 -8.45 -23.67 -2.60
N VAL A 376 -9.58 -23.94 -1.96
CA VAL A 376 -9.74 -23.92 -0.49
C VAL A 376 -10.62 -25.09 -0.04
N PRO A 377 -10.61 -25.49 1.24
CA PRO A 377 -11.51 -26.56 1.72
C PRO A 377 -13.00 -26.20 1.49
N PRO A 378 -13.88 -27.17 1.14
CA PRO A 378 -15.30 -26.91 0.87
C PRO A 378 -16.05 -26.19 1.98
N GLU A 379 -15.73 -26.46 3.25
CA GLU A 379 -16.35 -25.80 4.40
C GLU A 379 -15.93 -24.32 4.54
N GLU A 380 -14.76 -23.93 4.01
CA GLU A 380 -14.33 -22.53 4.01
C GLU A 380 -15.07 -21.74 2.91
N LEU A 381 -15.31 -22.36 1.74
CA LEU A 381 -16.27 -21.82 0.76
C LEU A 381 -17.68 -21.70 1.36
N ALA A 382 -18.10 -22.72 2.13
CA ALA A 382 -19.40 -22.72 2.79
C ALA A 382 -19.54 -21.57 3.79
N ARG A 383 -18.51 -21.33 4.62
CA ARG A 383 -18.48 -20.21 5.58
C ARG A 383 -18.61 -18.86 4.89
N LEU A 384 -17.90 -18.63 3.79
CA LEU A 384 -17.98 -17.36 3.04
C LEU A 384 -19.36 -17.15 2.39
N ALA A 385 -19.92 -18.19 1.76
CA ALA A 385 -21.20 -18.10 1.06
C ALA A 385 -22.41 -18.07 2.02
N PHE A 386 -22.41 -18.93 3.03
CA PHE A 386 -23.58 -19.26 3.85
C PHE A 386 -23.45 -18.86 5.32
N GLY A 387 -22.25 -18.52 5.80
CA GLY A 387 -21.98 -18.26 7.21
C GLY A 387 -21.43 -19.49 7.95
N ALA A 388 -20.92 -19.26 9.16
CA ALA A 388 -20.37 -20.31 10.01
C ALA A 388 -21.41 -21.42 10.33
N PRO A 389 -20.98 -22.68 10.55
CA PRO A 389 -21.83 -23.72 11.11
C PRO A 389 -22.57 -23.23 12.36
N GLY A 390 -23.90 -23.38 12.40
CA GLY A 390 -24.74 -22.94 13.52
C GLY A 390 -25.06 -21.43 13.56
N SER A 391 -24.53 -20.61 12.64
CA SER A 391 -24.90 -19.19 12.56
C SER A 391 -26.33 -18.98 12.05
N GLU A 392 -27.04 -17.97 12.57
CA GLU A 392 -28.38 -17.60 12.08
C GLU A 392 -28.43 -17.34 10.57
N ARG A 393 -27.33 -16.86 9.97
CA ARG A 393 -27.22 -16.67 8.52
C ARG A 393 -27.30 -18.00 7.78
N ARG A 394 -26.56 -19.02 8.24
CA ARG A 394 -26.58 -20.37 7.65
C ARG A 394 -27.93 -21.03 7.87
N GLU A 395 -28.50 -20.93 9.06
CA GLU A 395 -29.82 -21.50 9.35
C GLU A 395 -30.93 -20.89 8.48
N ARG A 396 -30.98 -19.55 8.35
CA ARG A 396 -31.94 -18.86 7.47
C ARG A 396 -31.78 -19.30 6.01
N MET A 397 -30.55 -19.42 5.52
CA MET A 397 -30.30 -19.88 4.15
C MET A 397 -30.75 -21.32 3.93
N VAL A 398 -30.34 -22.24 4.82
CA VAL A 398 -30.70 -23.67 4.78
C VAL A 398 -32.22 -23.84 4.86
N ALA A 399 -32.91 -23.08 5.72
CA ALA A 399 -34.37 -23.09 5.81
C ALA A 399 -35.04 -22.54 4.54
N SER A 400 -34.45 -21.55 3.86
CA SER A 400 -34.97 -21.04 2.59
C SER A 400 -34.83 -22.07 1.47
N TRP A 401 -33.63 -22.62 1.28
CA TRP A 401 -33.34 -23.60 0.24
C TRP A 401 -34.09 -24.92 0.46
N ARG A 402 -34.29 -25.34 1.72
CA ARG A 402 -35.13 -26.51 2.05
C ARG A 402 -36.60 -26.31 1.67
N ARG A 403 -37.16 -25.10 1.78
CA ARG A 403 -38.52 -24.78 1.29
C ARG A 403 -38.61 -24.89 -0.24
N GLU A 404 -37.49 -24.68 -0.92
CA GLU A 404 -37.32 -24.89 -2.36
C GLU A 404 -36.94 -26.34 -2.74
N GLY A 405 -36.92 -27.28 -1.80
CA GLY A 405 -36.58 -28.68 -2.07
C GLY A 405 -35.09 -28.95 -2.34
N LEU A 406 -34.21 -28.01 -2.02
CA LEU A 406 -32.76 -28.12 -2.18
C LEU A 406 -32.09 -28.48 -0.84
N ASP A 407 -31.14 -29.42 -0.87
CA ASP A 407 -30.30 -29.76 0.29
C ASP A 407 -28.93 -29.07 0.17
N VAL A 408 -28.79 -27.96 0.92
CA VAL A 408 -27.54 -27.16 0.98
C VAL A 408 -26.38 -27.97 1.53
N GLU A 409 -26.59 -28.82 2.52
CA GLU A 409 -25.52 -29.60 3.15
C GLU A 409 -25.05 -30.74 2.25
N ALA A 410 -25.95 -31.36 1.48
CA ALA A 410 -25.58 -32.29 0.42
C ALA A 410 -24.83 -31.59 -0.73
N LEU A 411 -25.26 -30.39 -1.13
CA LEU A 411 -24.59 -29.59 -2.16
C LEU A 411 -23.18 -29.16 -1.74
N LEU A 412 -23.01 -28.72 -0.49
CA LEU A 412 -21.70 -28.35 0.05
C LEU A 412 -20.74 -29.54 0.08
N LYS A 413 -21.21 -30.70 0.54
CA LYS A 413 -20.43 -31.94 0.56
C LYS A 413 -20.11 -32.49 -0.82
N ALA A 414 -20.87 -32.10 -1.85
CA ALA A 414 -20.67 -32.47 -3.24
C ALA A 414 -19.55 -31.68 -3.94
N LEU A 415 -19.09 -30.56 -3.36
CA LEU A 415 -17.98 -29.75 -3.89
C LEU A 415 -16.64 -30.27 -3.36
N ARG A 416 -15.63 -30.32 -4.22
CA ARG A 416 -14.25 -30.70 -3.84
C ARG A 416 -13.45 -29.55 -3.23
N GLY A 417 -13.80 -28.30 -3.56
CA GLY A 417 -13.17 -27.08 -3.03
C GLY A 417 -12.28 -26.33 -4.03
N ASP A 418 -12.06 -26.87 -5.24
CA ASP A 418 -11.43 -26.15 -6.34
C ASP A 418 -12.42 -25.68 -7.40
N VAL A 419 -12.33 -24.39 -7.72
CA VAL A 419 -13.06 -23.72 -8.80
C VAL A 419 -12.05 -22.98 -9.68
N VAL A 420 -12.17 -23.16 -10.99
CA VAL A 420 -11.25 -22.59 -11.99
C VAL A 420 -12.04 -21.90 -13.09
N LEU A 421 -11.73 -20.63 -13.35
CA LEU A 421 -12.18 -19.88 -14.52
C LEU A 421 -11.01 -19.72 -15.49
N ARG A 422 -11.24 -19.99 -16.78
CA ARG A 422 -10.29 -19.81 -17.87
C ARG A 422 -10.97 -19.05 -19.01
N ALA A 423 -10.34 -17.98 -19.50
CA ALA A 423 -10.84 -17.19 -20.62
C ALA A 423 -9.90 -17.32 -21.84
N TYR A 424 -10.48 -17.54 -23.01
CA TYR A 424 -9.78 -17.77 -24.27
C TYR A 424 -10.22 -16.78 -25.34
N PHE A 425 -9.29 -16.38 -26.20
CA PHE A 425 -9.58 -15.57 -27.37
C PHE A 425 -9.63 -16.45 -28.63
N ASP A 426 -10.64 -16.27 -29.47
CA ASP A 426 -10.76 -16.91 -30.77
C ASP A 426 -10.19 -16.01 -31.87
N ILE A 427 -8.91 -16.21 -32.14
CA ILE A 427 -8.14 -15.46 -33.14
C ILE A 427 -8.66 -15.70 -34.57
N PRO A 428 -8.93 -16.94 -35.02
CA PRO A 428 -9.58 -17.19 -36.31
C PRO A 428 -10.92 -16.46 -36.49
N ALA A 429 -11.83 -16.50 -35.51
CA ALA A 429 -13.13 -15.84 -35.58
C ALA A 429 -12.99 -14.32 -35.56
N PHE A 430 -12.12 -13.78 -34.71
CA PHE A 430 -11.78 -12.37 -34.70
C PHE A 430 -11.31 -11.89 -36.07
N PHE A 431 -10.33 -12.55 -36.72
CA PHE A 431 -9.86 -12.14 -38.04
C PHE A 431 -10.92 -12.27 -39.14
N ARG A 432 -11.70 -13.35 -39.16
CA ARG A 432 -12.84 -13.51 -40.09
C ARG A 432 -13.85 -12.37 -39.95
N ASN A 433 -14.26 -12.08 -38.72
CA ASN A 433 -15.30 -11.09 -38.44
C ASN A 433 -14.80 -9.66 -38.60
N PHE A 434 -13.54 -9.37 -38.25
CA PHE A 434 -12.92 -8.06 -38.48
C PHE A 434 -12.94 -7.70 -39.97
N ILE A 435 -12.51 -8.62 -40.84
CA ILE A 435 -12.46 -8.40 -42.29
C ILE A 435 -13.88 -8.29 -42.88
N ARG A 436 -14.81 -9.16 -42.46
CA ARG A 436 -16.21 -9.13 -42.94
C ARG A 436 -16.96 -7.87 -42.49
N ASN A 437 -16.82 -7.48 -41.23
CA ASN A 437 -17.63 -6.44 -40.59
C ASN A 437 -16.94 -5.07 -40.56
N LYS A 438 -15.65 -5.00 -40.94
CA LYS A 438 -14.78 -3.81 -40.88
C LYS A 438 -14.67 -3.15 -39.49
N ARG A 439 -14.89 -3.92 -38.42
CA ARG A 439 -14.80 -3.48 -37.03
C ARG A 439 -14.34 -4.62 -36.12
N PRO A 440 -13.68 -4.35 -34.98
CA PRO A 440 -13.41 -5.36 -33.96
C PRO A 440 -14.69 -6.08 -33.54
N ASP A 441 -14.62 -7.40 -33.51
CA ASP A 441 -15.67 -8.28 -32.97
C ASP A 441 -14.95 -9.34 -32.13
N ILE A 442 -14.89 -9.09 -30.82
CA ILE A 442 -14.18 -9.97 -29.88
C ILE A 442 -14.96 -11.28 -29.78
N LYS A 443 -14.27 -12.38 -30.09
CA LYS A 443 -14.76 -13.75 -29.96
C LYS A 443 -13.82 -14.53 -29.07
N GLY A 444 -14.38 -15.49 -28.35
CA GLY A 444 -13.68 -16.19 -27.30
C GLY A 444 -14.63 -17.09 -26.53
N SER A 445 -14.07 -17.76 -25.53
CA SER A 445 -14.80 -18.72 -24.71
C SER A 445 -14.40 -18.54 -23.25
N ILE A 446 -15.38 -18.56 -22.35
CA ILE A 446 -15.18 -18.61 -20.90
C ILE A 446 -15.52 -20.03 -20.47
N VAL A 447 -14.61 -20.67 -19.76
CA VAL A 447 -14.78 -21.99 -19.17
C VAL A 447 -14.68 -21.84 -17.66
N VAL A 448 -15.73 -22.23 -16.93
CA VAL A 448 -15.77 -22.29 -15.47
C VAL A 448 -15.96 -23.74 -15.07
N GLU A 449 -15.01 -24.28 -14.32
CA GLU A 449 -15.05 -25.65 -13.81
C GLU A 449 -15.04 -25.67 -12.28
N ALA A 450 -15.75 -26.63 -11.71
CA ALA A 450 -15.71 -26.94 -10.28
C ALA A 450 -15.44 -28.43 -10.10
N GLY A 451 -14.50 -28.76 -9.21
CA GLY A 451 -14.25 -30.14 -8.80
C GLY A 451 -15.40 -30.64 -7.93
N LEU A 452 -15.88 -31.85 -8.21
CA LEU A 452 -16.96 -32.50 -7.46
C LEU A 452 -16.47 -33.77 -6.75
N THR A 453 -17.15 -34.09 -5.65
CA THR A 453 -17.11 -35.39 -4.97
C THR A 453 -18.39 -36.21 -5.26
N ALA A 454 -19.50 -35.53 -5.63
CA ALA A 454 -20.75 -36.14 -6.05
C ALA A 454 -21.48 -35.25 -7.08
N SER A 455 -21.99 -35.82 -8.17
CA SER A 455 -22.71 -35.08 -9.21
C SER A 455 -24.19 -34.87 -8.92
N GLU A 456 -24.82 -35.72 -8.10
CA GLU A 456 -26.27 -35.75 -7.90
C GLU A 456 -26.84 -34.43 -7.34
N PRO A 457 -26.30 -33.84 -6.25
CA PRO A 457 -26.86 -32.61 -5.67
C PRO A 457 -26.70 -31.40 -6.60
N VAL A 458 -25.57 -31.34 -7.31
CA VAL A 458 -25.28 -30.29 -8.30
C VAL A 458 -26.23 -30.39 -9.49
N ARG A 459 -26.50 -31.61 -9.98
CA ARG A 459 -27.46 -31.82 -11.07
C ARG A 459 -28.89 -31.46 -10.65
N ALA A 460 -29.30 -31.79 -9.43
CA ALA A 460 -30.61 -31.40 -8.89
C ALA A 460 -30.77 -29.88 -8.81
N LEU A 461 -29.75 -29.17 -8.29
CA LEU A 461 -29.72 -27.69 -8.27
C LEU A 461 -29.85 -27.09 -9.68
N VAL A 462 -29.02 -27.55 -10.62
CA VAL A 462 -29.00 -27.03 -11.99
C VAL A 462 -30.31 -27.32 -12.72
N GLN A 463 -30.89 -28.51 -12.55
CA GLN A 463 -32.18 -28.86 -13.13
C GLN A 463 -33.27 -27.91 -12.61
N LYS A 464 -33.36 -27.70 -11.29
CA LYS A 464 -34.31 -26.76 -10.69
C LYS A 464 -34.10 -25.32 -11.20
N GLN A 465 -32.86 -24.82 -11.19
CA GLN A 465 -32.56 -23.48 -11.69
C GLN A 465 -32.94 -23.29 -13.17
N LEU A 466 -32.82 -24.33 -13.99
CA LEU A 466 -33.23 -24.29 -15.40
C LEU A 466 -34.75 -24.38 -15.57
N GLU A 467 -35.45 -25.18 -14.76
CA GLU A 467 -36.92 -25.26 -14.71
C GLU A 467 -37.58 -23.96 -14.24
N ASP A 468 -37.00 -23.30 -13.24
CA ASP A 468 -37.42 -21.98 -12.75
C ASP A 468 -37.05 -20.83 -13.72
N SER A 469 -36.29 -21.11 -14.80
CA SER A 469 -35.81 -20.11 -15.74
C SER A 469 -36.68 -19.97 -17.00
N VAL A 470 -36.62 -18.78 -17.61
CA VAL A 470 -37.19 -18.53 -18.95
C VAL A 470 -36.29 -19.02 -20.10
N LEU A 471 -35.16 -19.68 -19.80
CA LEU A 471 -34.19 -20.09 -20.82
C LEU A 471 -34.65 -21.36 -21.55
N ARG A 472 -34.57 -21.34 -22.89
CA ARG A 472 -34.77 -22.55 -23.70
C ARG A 472 -33.50 -23.39 -23.66
N TYR A 473 -33.55 -24.52 -22.98
CA TYR A 473 -32.45 -25.47 -22.90
C TYR A 473 -32.80 -26.83 -23.52
N THR A 474 -31.77 -27.63 -23.77
CA THR A 474 -31.88 -29.05 -24.14
C THR A 474 -30.98 -29.86 -23.22
N THR A 475 -31.44 -31.06 -22.84
CA THR A 475 -30.70 -31.97 -21.96
C THR A 475 -30.35 -33.23 -22.73
N GLN A 476 -29.07 -33.61 -22.71
CA GLN A 476 -28.56 -34.85 -23.27
C GLN A 476 -27.90 -35.65 -22.14
N GLN A 477 -28.23 -36.94 -22.03
CA GLN A 477 -27.48 -37.85 -21.17
C GLN A 477 -26.23 -38.32 -21.90
N GLU A 478 -25.09 -38.20 -21.22
CA GLU A 478 -23.79 -38.77 -21.62
C GLU A 478 -23.50 -40.00 -20.75
N ALA A 479 -22.52 -40.83 -21.14
CA ALA A 479 -22.32 -42.16 -20.55
C ALA A 479 -22.19 -42.18 -19.01
N ASN A 480 -21.62 -41.12 -18.43
CA ASN A 480 -21.42 -40.96 -16.98
C ASN A 480 -21.89 -39.58 -16.46
N GLY A 481 -22.77 -38.87 -17.18
CA GLY A 481 -23.10 -37.49 -16.82
C GLY A 481 -24.22 -36.88 -17.64
N THR A 482 -24.50 -35.60 -17.40
CA THR A 482 -25.58 -34.86 -18.07
C THR A 482 -25.04 -33.58 -18.69
N LEU A 483 -25.40 -33.35 -19.94
CA LEU A 483 -25.06 -32.15 -20.70
C LEU A 483 -26.31 -31.31 -20.97
N PHE A 484 -26.32 -30.10 -20.43
CA PHE A 484 -27.31 -29.07 -20.72
C PHE A 484 -26.75 -28.13 -21.79
N ARG A 485 -27.54 -27.79 -22.80
CA ARG A 485 -27.21 -26.76 -23.79
C ARG A 485 -28.27 -25.70 -23.86
N THR A 486 -27.86 -24.44 -23.86
CA THR A 486 -28.73 -23.27 -24.03
C THR A 486 -28.04 -22.22 -24.90
N ARG A 487 -28.71 -21.10 -25.19
CA ARG A 487 -28.10 -19.92 -25.82
C ARG A 487 -28.40 -18.69 -24.98
N ILE A 488 -27.37 -17.89 -24.72
CA ILE A 488 -27.47 -16.62 -23.99
C ILE A 488 -26.91 -15.53 -24.90
N ARG A 489 -27.74 -14.56 -25.29
CA ARG A 489 -27.36 -13.46 -26.22
C ARG A 489 -26.68 -13.99 -27.50
N GLU A 490 -27.31 -14.98 -28.14
CA GLU A 490 -26.82 -15.75 -29.30
C GLU A 490 -25.57 -16.63 -29.10
N GLN A 491 -24.82 -16.45 -28.01
CA GLN A 491 -23.68 -17.29 -27.65
C GLN A 491 -24.18 -18.68 -27.21
N PRO A 492 -23.60 -19.79 -27.71
CA PRO A 492 -23.89 -21.12 -27.17
C PRO A 492 -23.31 -21.25 -25.76
N VAL A 493 -24.04 -21.94 -24.90
CA VAL A 493 -23.61 -22.27 -23.54
C VAL A 493 -23.84 -23.76 -23.30
N GLU A 494 -22.77 -24.47 -22.94
CA GLU A 494 -22.79 -25.88 -22.54
C GLU A 494 -22.49 -25.98 -21.04
N LEU A 495 -23.33 -26.68 -20.28
CA LEU A 495 -23.08 -27.05 -18.89
C LEU A 495 -23.06 -28.58 -18.78
N ARG A 496 -21.88 -29.14 -18.54
CA ARG A 496 -21.66 -30.58 -18.40
C ARG A 496 -21.42 -30.93 -16.93
N ILE A 497 -22.19 -31.87 -16.40
CA ILE A 497 -22.06 -32.37 -15.03
C ILE A 497 -21.65 -33.85 -15.11
N MET A 498 -20.39 -34.11 -14.79
CA MET A 498 -19.74 -35.42 -14.70
C MET A 498 -19.52 -35.78 -13.21
N PRO A 499 -19.15 -37.02 -12.84
CA PRO A 499 -19.11 -37.46 -11.44
C PRO A 499 -18.17 -36.64 -10.56
N GLU A 500 -17.03 -36.21 -11.12
CA GLU A 500 -15.96 -35.47 -10.42
C GLU A 500 -15.81 -34.01 -10.90
N ARG A 501 -16.66 -33.53 -11.81
CA ARG A 501 -16.50 -32.22 -12.46
C ARG A 501 -17.81 -31.64 -12.97
N ALA A 502 -18.13 -30.42 -12.57
CA ALA A 502 -19.03 -29.55 -13.31
C ALA A 502 -18.21 -28.62 -14.22
N SER A 503 -18.65 -28.41 -15.47
CA SER A 503 -18.00 -27.55 -16.46
C SER A 503 -19.04 -26.71 -17.20
N LEU A 504 -19.03 -25.41 -17.00
CA LEU A 504 -19.77 -24.42 -17.76
C LEU A 504 -18.85 -23.80 -18.83
N GLN A 505 -19.20 -23.94 -20.10
CA GLN A 505 -18.52 -23.28 -21.22
C GLN A 505 -19.51 -22.34 -21.92
N ALA A 506 -19.14 -21.07 -22.03
CA ALA A 506 -19.89 -20.06 -22.79
C ALA A 506 -19.00 -19.50 -23.91
N GLY A 507 -19.52 -19.44 -25.13
CA GLY A 507 -18.78 -19.01 -26.33
C GLY A 507 -18.48 -20.15 -27.30
N GLU A 508 -17.66 -19.88 -28.33
CA GLU A 508 -17.39 -20.89 -29.38
C GLU A 508 -16.66 -22.12 -28.81
N LEU A 509 -16.83 -23.26 -29.49
CA LEU A 509 -16.25 -24.54 -29.06
C LEU A 509 -14.74 -24.52 -29.28
N LEU A 510 -13.95 -24.75 -28.21
CA LEU A 510 -12.47 -24.81 -28.23
C LEU A 510 -11.89 -26.04 -28.98
N GLN A 511 -12.66 -26.64 -29.89
CA GLN A 511 -12.29 -27.85 -30.62
C GLN A 511 -10.99 -27.64 -31.41
N GLY A 512 -10.00 -28.51 -31.18
CA GLY A 512 -8.70 -28.47 -31.82
C GLY A 512 -7.65 -27.58 -31.13
N ARG A 513 -7.97 -26.88 -30.04
CA ARG A 513 -6.95 -26.25 -29.18
C ARG A 513 -6.18 -27.37 -28.44
N PRO A 514 -4.82 -27.32 -28.38
CA PRO A 514 -4.05 -28.33 -27.65
C PRO A 514 -4.37 -28.28 -26.16
N ARG A 515 -4.29 -29.44 -25.49
CA ARG A 515 -4.50 -29.61 -24.06
C ARG A 515 -3.21 -30.01 -23.35
N GLY A 516 -3.08 -29.65 -22.08
CA GLY A 516 -1.95 -30.00 -21.22
C GLY A 516 -2.10 -29.41 -19.81
N ASP A 517 -1.00 -29.37 -19.06
CA ASP A 517 -0.96 -28.82 -17.70
C ASP A 517 -0.82 -27.29 -17.73
N VAL A 518 -1.97 -26.63 -17.81
CA VAL A 518 -2.09 -25.16 -17.69
C VAL A 518 -1.57 -24.69 -16.33
N GLY A 519 -1.72 -25.49 -15.27
CA GLY A 519 -1.24 -25.13 -13.94
C GLY A 519 0.28 -25.02 -13.88
N ALA A 520 0.99 -25.91 -14.59
CA ALA A 520 2.43 -25.82 -14.77
C ALA A 520 2.83 -24.59 -15.62
N GLU A 521 2.15 -24.34 -16.75
CA GLU A 521 2.37 -23.15 -17.59
C GLU A 521 2.23 -21.85 -16.78
N LEU A 522 1.21 -21.74 -15.92
CA LEU A 522 0.98 -20.57 -15.07
C LEU A 522 2.03 -20.42 -13.95
N ARG A 523 2.45 -21.51 -13.31
CA ARG A 523 3.52 -21.50 -12.30
C ARG A 523 4.87 -21.10 -12.88
N GLU A 524 5.20 -21.59 -14.08
CA GLU A 524 6.40 -21.17 -14.81
C GLU A 524 6.34 -19.70 -15.21
N ARG A 525 5.19 -19.24 -15.71
CA ARG A 525 4.99 -17.87 -16.22
C ARG A 525 5.03 -16.80 -15.13
N PHE A 526 4.41 -17.05 -13.97
CA PHE A 526 4.25 -16.06 -12.90
C PHE A 526 5.18 -16.29 -11.69
N GLY A 527 5.62 -17.53 -11.50
CA GLY A 527 6.60 -17.94 -10.49
C GLY A 527 5.98 -18.39 -9.17
N GLY A 528 6.71 -19.26 -8.45
CA GLY A 528 6.32 -19.77 -7.14
C GLY A 528 5.15 -20.77 -7.21
N GLU A 529 4.38 -20.84 -6.12
CA GLU A 529 3.27 -21.78 -5.94
C GLU A 529 1.90 -21.22 -6.37
N ALA A 530 1.87 -20.12 -7.15
CA ALA A 530 0.61 -19.57 -7.66
C ALA A 530 -0.19 -20.62 -8.46
N PHE A 531 -1.52 -20.61 -8.39
CA PHE A 531 -2.39 -21.65 -8.97
C PHE A 531 -2.10 -23.08 -8.45
N SER A 532 -1.42 -23.23 -7.30
CA SER A 532 -1.29 -24.52 -6.61
C SER A 532 -2.46 -24.78 -5.64
N SER A 533 -2.34 -25.83 -4.82
CA SER A 533 -3.36 -26.19 -3.83
C SER A 533 -3.33 -25.22 -2.65
N GLY A 534 -4.49 -24.75 -2.20
CA GLY A 534 -4.58 -23.79 -1.09
C GLY A 534 -4.43 -22.32 -1.53
N HIS A 535 -4.26 -22.06 -2.82
CA HIS A 535 -4.10 -20.71 -3.35
C HIS A 535 -5.40 -20.15 -3.93
N VAL A 536 -5.55 -18.83 -3.80
CA VAL A 536 -6.51 -18.01 -4.55
C VAL A 536 -5.72 -17.12 -5.50
N SER A 537 -5.78 -17.41 -6.79
CA SER A 537 -4.90 -16.79 -7.79
C SER A 537 -5.72 -16.24 -8.96
N VAL A 538 -5.30 -15.11 -9.53
CA VAL A 538 -5.88 -14.52 -10.74
C VAL A 538 -4.78 -13.96 -11.63
N MET A 539 -4.93 -14.11 -12.95
CA MET A 539 -4.00 -13.55 -13.94
C MET A 539 -4.72 -13.04 -15.19
N VAL A 540 -4.06 -12.13 -15.90
CA VAL A 540 -4.33 -11.72 -17.28
C VAL A 540 -2.99 -11.65 -18.03
N ASP A 541 -2.91 -12.29 -19.21
CA ASP A 541 -1.71 -12.29 -20.07
C ASP A 541 -2.04 -11.76 -21.47
N LEU A 542 -1.88 -10.44 -21.64
CA LEU A 542 -2.05 -9.75 -22.91
C LEU A 542 -0.81 -9.91 -23.80
N GLY A 543 0.35 -10.19 -23.24
CA GLY A 543 1.57 -10.58 -23.96
C GLY A 543 1.34 -11.86 -24.75
N ARG A 544 0.70 -12.86 -24.15
CA ARG A 544 0.28 -14.09 -24.83
C ARG A 544 -0.75 -13.82 -25.93
N LEU A 545 -1.76 -12.98 -25.67
CA LEU A 545 -2.71 -12.56 -26.72
C LEU A 545 -2.01 -11.90 -27.91
N ARG A 546 -1.04 -11.00 -27.67
CA ARG A 546 -0.21 -10.38 -28.72
C ARG A 546 0.63 -11.42 -29.47
N ALA A 547 1.25 -12.36 -28.77
CA ALA A 547 2.06 -13.42 -29.36
C ALA A 547 1.21 -14.32 -30.27
N ASP A 548 0.06 -14.80 -29.79
CA ASP A 548 -0.83 -15.68 -30.54
C ASP A 548 -1.43 -14.95 -31.78
N LEU A 549 -1.80 -13.66 -31.64
CA LEU A 549 -2.25 -12.82 -32.77
C LEU A 549 -1.16 -12.67 -33.85
N ARG A 550 0.11 -12.54 -33.44
CA ARG A 550 1.27 -12.47 -34.35
C ARG A 550 1.62 -13.83 -34.96
N ALA A 551 1.39 -14.93 -34.24
CA ALA A 551 1.68 -16.30 -34.69
C ALA A 551 0.67 -16.85 -35.73
N ALA A 552 -0.52 -16.25 -35.87
CA ALA A 552 -1.52 -16.73 -36.83
C ALA A 552 -1.05 -16.61 -38.30
N GLU A 553 -0.62 -17.73 -38.91
CA GLU A 553 -0.15 -17.76 -40.31
C GLU A 553 -1.28 -17.94 -41.34
N LYS A 554 -2.30 -18.74 -41.00
CA LYS A 554 -3.42 -19.08 -41.88
C LYS A 554 -4.72 -19.06 -41.09
N VAL A 555 -5.76 -18.42 -41.66
CA VAL A 555 -7.12 -18.42 -41.11
C VAL A 555 -8.08 -18.86 -42.21
N PRO A 556 -8.88 -19.92 -42.00
CA PRO A 556 -9.86 -20.38 -42.99
C PRO A 556 -10.81 -19.26 -43.42
N GLY A 557 -10.98 -19.10 -44.74
CA GLY A 557 -11.80 -18.03 -45.33
C GLY A 557 -11.16 -16.64 -45.39
N VAL A 558 -9.89 -16.48 -44.99
CA VAL A 558 -9.18 -15.19 -45.01
C VAL A 558 -7.98 -15.23 -45.99
N PRO A 559 -7.93 -14.35 -47.01
CA PRO A 559 -6.76 -14.19 -47.87
C PRO A 559 -5.51 -13.72 -47.11
N SER A 560 -4.35 -14.26 -47.46
CA SER A 560 -3.08 -14.07 -46.74
C SER A 560 -2.64 -12.61 -46.63
N MET A 561 -2.83 -11.83 -47.70
CA MET A 561 -2.55 -10.38 -47.71
C MET A 561 -3.44 -9.61 -46.72
N LEU A 562 -4.74 -9.95 -46.66
CA LEU A 562 -5.66 -9.32 -45.70
C LEU A 562 -5.36 -9.75 -44.27
N LEU A 563 -4.94 -11.00 -44.05
CA LEU A 563 -4.49 -11.48 -42.74
C LEU A 563 -3.27 -10.67 -42.25
N GLY A 564 -2.26 -10.48 -43.10
CA GLY A 564 -1.08 -9.68 -42.76
C GLY A 564 -1.42 -8.23 -42.36
N ALA A 565 -2.24 -7.55 -43.17
CA ALA A 565 -2.71 -6.21 -42.87
C ALA A 565 -3.54 -6.14 -41.58
N THR A 566 -4.44 -7.11 -41.36
CA THR A 566 -5.30 -7.14 -40.16
C THR A 566 -4.50 -7.46 -38.90
N LYS A 567 -3.45 -8.31 -38.97
CA LYS A 567 -2.53 -8.57 -37.86
C LYS A 567 -1.80 -7.31 -37.42
N ALA A 568 -1.25 -6.54 -38.37
CA ALA A 568 -0.58 -5.27 -38.09
C ALA A 568 -1.54 -4.26 -37.43
N LEU A 569 -2.74 -4.08 -37.99
CA LEU A 569 -3.75 -3.16 -37.47
C LEU A 569 -4.26 -3.57 -36.07
N SER A 570 -4.48 -4.87 -35.84
CA SER A 570 -4.97 -5.38 -34.55
C SER A 570 -3.91 -5.30 -33.46
N GLY A 571 -2.64 -5.55 -33.81
CA GLY A 571 -1.50 -5.32 -32.91
C GLY A 571 -1.40 -3.85 -32.51
N ALA A 572 -1.38 -2.94 -33.49
CA ALA A 572 -1.34 -1.49 -33.24
C ALA A 572 -2.54 -0.98 -32.42
N LEU A 573 -3.74 -1.56 -32.61
CA LEU A 573 -4.92 -1.23 -31.80
C LEU A 573 -4.76 -1.68 -30.34
N LEU A 574 -4.33 -2.92 -30.10
CA LEU A 574 -4.10 -3.44 -28.74
C LEU A 574 -2.95 -2.70 -28.04
N ASP A 575 -1.91 -2.36 -28.78
CA ASP A 575 -0.75 -1.58 -28.32
C ASP A 575 -1.09 -0.11 -28.03
N ARG A 576 -2.20 0.42 -28.58
CA ARG A 576 -2.77 1.74 -28.24
C ARG A 576 -3.76 1.67 -27.07
N ILE A 577 -4.46 0.54 -26.88
CA ILE A 577 -5.43 0.37 -25.78
C ILE A 577 -4.71 0.23 -24.43
N THR A 578 -3.62 -0.54 -24.36
CA THR A 578 -2.93 -0.75 -23.09
C THR A 578 -1.44 -1.06 -23.23
N PRO A 579 -0.60 -0.49 -22.34
CA PRO A 579 0.82 -0.84 -22.20
C PRO A 579 1.04 -2.16 -21.46
N LEU A 580 0.04 -2.68 -20.73
CA LEU A 580 0.14 -3.89 -19.90
C LEU A 580 0.51 -5.11 -20.77
N ASP A 581 1.53 -5.85 -20.35
CA ASP A 581 1.86 -7.16 -20.91
C ASP A 581 1.15 -8.26 -20.12
N SER A 582 1.33 -8.31 -18.80
CA SER A 582 0.61 -9.24 -17.93
C SER A 582 0.41 -8.68 -16.52
N GLY A 583 -0.61 -9.19 -15.84
CA GLY A 583 -0.84 -8.95 -14.42
C GLY A 583 -1.23 -10.24 -13.72
N PHE A 584 -0.73 -10.47 -12.51
CA PHE A 584 -1.23 -11.52 -11.64
C PHE A 584 -1.31 -11.07 -10.17
N LEU A 585 -2.20 -11.73 -9.43
CA LEU A 585 -2.33 -11.62 -7.99
C LEU A 585 -2.55 -13.04 -7.43
N ASP A 586 -1.89 -13.35 -6.31
CA ASP A 586 -1.92 -14.64 -5.65
C ASP A 586 -2.01 -14.45 -4.13
N PHE A 587 -2.93 -15.16 -3.50
CA PHE A 587 -3.09 -15.21 -2.06
C PHE A 587 -2.97 -16.66 -1.57
N SER A 588 -2.18 -16.87 -0.52
CA SER A 588 -1.99 -18.19 0.12
C SER A 588 -1.99 -18.08 1.65
N PRO A 589 -2.63 -19.02 2.37
CA PRO A 589 -2.55 -19.08 3.82
C PRO A 589 -1.18 -19.57 4.24
N VAL A 590 -0.63 -18.98 5.30
CA VAL A 590 0.67 -19.36 5.88
C VAL A 590 0.59 -19.32 7.40
N GLU A 591 1.62 -19.80 8.10
CA GLU A 591 1.67 -19.73 9.56
C GLU A 591 1.54 -18.27 10.05
N GLY A 592 0.61 -18.02 10.97
CA GLY A 592 0.31 -16.68 11.47
C GLY A 592 -0.49 -15.77 10.52
N GLY A 593 -1.05 -16.28 9.42
CA GLY A 593 -1.97 -15.51 8.58
C GLY A 593 -1.99 -15.93 7.10
N GLY A 594 -1.70 -14.98 6.20
CA GLY A 594 -1.73 -15.19 4.75
C GLY A 594 -0.80 -14.25 3.99
N ARG A 595 -0.21 -14.73 2.90
CA ARG A 595 0.68 -13.95 2.03
C ARG A 595 -0.03 -13.55 0.75
N LEU A 596 0.11 -12.28 0.39
CA LEU A 596 -0.34 -11.71 -0.87
C LEU A 596 0.88 -11.44 -1.75
N LYS A 597 0.88 -11.93 -2.98
CA LYS A 597 1.89 -11.61 -4.01
C LYS A 597 1.21 -11.12 -5.26
N GLY A 598 1.79 -10.12 -5.91
CA GLY A 598 1.30 -9.66 -7.21
C GLY A 598 2.43 -9.18 -8.09
N ARG A 599 2.16 -9.12 -9.39
CA ARG A 599 3.05 -8.48 -10.36
C ARG A 599 2.22 -7.84 -11.46
N LEU A 600 2.57 -6.61 -11.80
CA LEU A 600 2.18 -5.98 -13.06
C LEU A 600 3.44 -5.85 -13.92
N SER A 601 3.37 -6.33 -15.15
CA SER A 601 4.44 -6.19 -16.15
C SER A 601 3.93 -5.36 -17.31
N LEU A 602 4.63 -4.29 -17.63
CA LEU A 602 4.41 -3.49 -18.84
C LEU A 602 5.15 -4.13 -20.01
N ARG A 603 4.72 -3.82 -21.23
CA ARG A 603 5.51 -4.13 -22.41
C ARG A 603 6.86 -3.43 -22.31
N ALA A 604 7.87 -4.11 -22.84
CA ALA A 604 9.15 -3.49 -23.13
C ALA A 604 8.94 -2.22 -23.93
N ALA A 605 9.61 -1.13 -23.53
CA ALA A 605 9.70 0.03 -24.40
C ALA A 605 10.23 -0.43 -25.75
N GLN A 606 9.48 -0.22 -26.83
CA GLN A 606 10.07 -0.35 -28.16
C GLN A 606 11.20 0.67 -28.19
N GLU A 607 12.44 0.20 -28.37
CA GLU A 607 13.51 1.07 -28.85
C GLU A 607 12.95 1.75 -30.09
N ALA A 608 12.67 3.06 -29.96
CA ALA A 608 12.10 3.82 -31.05
C ALA A 608 13.09 3.72 -32.21
N SER A 609 12.71 2.99 -33.26
CA SER A 609 13.56 2.74 -34.42
C SER A 609 13.96 4.11 -34.99
N ARG A 610 15.25 4.43 -34.83
CA ARG A 610 15.88 5.64 -35.38
C ARG A 610 15.72 5.71 -36.90
#